data_AF-A0A2W1JMJ7-F1
#
_entry.id   AF-A0A2W1JMJ7-F1
#
_cell.length_a   1.000
_cell.length_b   1.000
_cell.length_c   1.000
_cell.angle_alpha   90.00
_cell.angle_beta   90.00
_cell.angle_gamma   90.00
#
_symmetry.space_group_name_H-M   'P 1'
#
loop_
_entity.id
_entity.type
_entity.pdbx_description
1 polymer ?
#
loop_
_entity_poly.entity_id
_entity_poly.type
_entity_poly.pdbx_seq_one_letter_code
_entity_poly.pdbx_strand_id
1 'polypeptide(L)'
;MNLLSEYLMPSEIDIVRRGRNAASGKPKRIKLGTYQQATGLEALLGYLYLTDPQRLDKVLTHIRNVSQMNVTPLTNSSSEERV
;
A
#
# COMPACT_ATOMS: atom_id res chain seq x y z
N MET A 1 -8.83 -7.48 -3.62
CA MET A 1 -8.48 -7.45 -2.19
C MET A 1 -7.50 -6.30 -1.95
N ASN A 2 -7.86 -5.32 -1.12
CA ASN A 2 -6.98 -4.22 -0.77
C ASN A 2 -6.13 -4.67 0.42
N LEU A 3 -4.89 -5.12 0.17
CA LEU A 3 -3.99 -5.76 1.15
C LEU A 3 -3.80 -4.95 2.44
N LEU A 4 -3.92 -3.62 2.37
CA LEU A 4 -3.82 -2.73 3.53
C LEU A 4 -5.11 -2.70 4.37
N SER A 5 -6.29 -2.90 3.78
CA SER A 5 -7.56 -2.71 4.49
C SER A 5 -7.77 -3.65 5.67
N GLU A 6 -7.17 -4.84 5.64
CA GLU A 6 -7.26 -5.83 6.72
C GLU A 6 -6.23 -5.57 7.85
N TYR A 7 -5.18 -4.79 7.57
CA TYR A 7 -4.12 -4.46 8.54
C TYR A 7 -4.40 -3.16 9.31
N LEU A 8 -5.24 -2.28 8.74
CA LEU A 8 -5.56 -0.97 9.31
C LEU A 8 -6.69 -1.04 10.33
N MET A 9 -6.55 -0.23 11.38
CA MET A 9 -7.62 0.00 12.35
C MET A 9 -8.74 0.85 11.72
N PRO A 10 -9.98 0.79 12.25
CA PRO A 10 -11.10 1.59 11.72
C PRO A 10 -10.79 3.10 11.60
N SER A 11 -10.09 3.66 12.59
CA SER A 11 -9.67 5.07 12.57
C SER A 11 -8.70 5.38 11.44
N GLU A 12 -7.76 4.47 11.16
CA GLU A 12 -6.78 4.58 10.07
C GLU A 12 -7.45 4.46 8.70
N ILE A 13 -8.45 3.57 8.57
CA ILE A 13 -9.27 3.44 7.37
C ILE A 13 -10.01 4.75 7.06
N ASP A 14 -10.53 5.42 8.09
CA ASP A 14 -11.19 6.71 7.93
C ASP A 14 -10.23 7.82 7.48
N ILE A 15 -8.98 7.80 7.93
CA ILE A 15 -7.94 8.71 7.43
C ILE A 15 -7.68 8.47 5.94
N VAL A 16 -7.47 7.21 5.54
CA VAL A 16 -7.26 6.84 4.14
C VAL A 16 -8.45 7.26 3.27
N ARG A 17 -9.68 7.01 3.76
CA ARG A 17 -10.92 7.39 3.07
C ARG A 17 -11.00 8.90 2.87
N ARG A 18 -10.65 9.70 3.89
CA ARG A 18 -10.62 11.16 3.79
C ARG A 18 -9.58 11.63 2.76
N GLY A 19 -8.36 11.12 2.80
CA GLY A 19 -7.32 11.46 1.81
C GLY A 19 -7.73 11.11 0.38
N ARG A 20 -8.31 9.92 0.18
CA ARG A 20 -8.81 9.45 -1.11
C ARG A 20 -9.90 10.36 -1.69
N ASN A 21 -10.81 10.84 -0.83
CA ASN A 21 -11.91 11.71 -1.25
C ASN A 21 -11.45 13.18 -1.44
N ALA A 22 -10.38 13.60 -0.76
CA ALA A 22 -9.76 14.91 -0.93
C ALA A 22 -8.97 15.04 -2.24
N ALA A 23 -8.53 13.92 -2.81
CA ALA A 23 -7.91 13.83 -4.13
C ALA A 23 -8.92 14.19 -5.24
N SER A 24 -9.16 15.48 -5.35
CA SER A 24 -9.99 16.13 -6.35
C SER A 24 -9.12 16.69 -7.48
N GLY A 25 -9.70 16.81 -8.67
CA GLY A 25 -8.97 17.20 -9.87
C GLY A 25 -8.63 16.02 -10.78
N LYS A 26 -8.51 16.30 -12.08
CA LYS A 26 -8.22 15.28 -13.10
C LYS A 26 -6.69 15.16 -13.26
N PRO A 27 -6.04 14.11 -12.72
CA PRO A 27 -4.61 13.91 -12.92
C PRO A 27 -4.30 13.80 -14.42
N LYS A 28 -3.28 14.53 -14.89
CA LYS A 28 -3.00 14.70 -16.33
C LYS A 28 -2.46 13.43 -17.00
N ARG A 29 -1.84 12.52 -16.23
CA ARG A 29 -1.07 11.37 -16.74
C ARG A 29 -1.28 10.06 -15.98
N ILE A 30 -2.08 10.07 -14.90
CA ILE A 30 -2.25 8.92 -13.99
C ILE A 30 -3.74 8.61 -13.90
N LYS A 31 -4.10 7.33 -13.76
CA LYS A 31 -5.49 6.93 -13.51
C LYS A 31 -5.99 7.57 -12.21
N LEU A 32 -7.19 8.15 -12.24
CA LEU A 32 -7.77 8.82 -11.06
C LEU A 32 -7.75 7.90 -9.82
N GLY A 33 -8.09 6.62 -9.97
CA GLY A 33 -8.05 5.65 -8.87
C GLY A 33 -6.67 5.48 -8.24
N THR A 34 -5.59 5.44 -9.05
CA THR A 34 -4.22 5.36 -8.54
C THR A 34 -3.82 6.63 -7.81
N TYR A 35 -4.18 7.80 -8.34
CA TYR A 35 -3.92 9.09 -7.68
C TYR A 35 -4.66 9.19 -6.33
N GLN A 36 -5.92 8.77 -6.30
CA GLN A 36 -6.75 8.71 -5.11
C GLN A 36 -6.18 7.72 -4.06
N GLN A 37 -5.70 6.55 -4.50
CA GLN A 37 -5.04 5.59 -3.61
C GLN A 37 -3.75 6.15 -3.02
N ALA A 38 -2.90 6.78 -3.84
CA ALA A 38 -1.66 7.40 -3.38
C ALA A 38 -1.95 8.50 -2.34
N THR A 39 -2.89 9.40 -2.64
CA THR A 39 -3.27 10.48 -1.72
C THR A 39 -3.84 9.93 -0.40
N GLY A 40 -4.61 8.85 -0.45
CA GLY A 40 -5.10 8.17 0.75
C GLY A 40 -3.97 7.58 1.60
N LEU A 41 -2.97 6.97 0.97
CA LEU A 41 -1.78 6.45 1.66
C LEU A 41 -0.96 7.58 2.29
N GLU A 42 -0.68 8.65 1.54
CA GLU A 42 0.06 9.83 2.04
C GLU A 42 -0.61 10.44 3.27
N ALA A 43 -1.94 10.56 3.25
CA ALA A 43 -2.71 11.06 4.39
C ALA A 43 -2.54 10.18 5.64
N LEU A 44 -2.53 8.85 5.48
CA LEU A 44 -2.29 7.92 6.58
C LEU A 44 -0.87 8.04 7.13
N LEU A 45 0.14 8.09 6.25
CA LEU A 45 1.53 8.23 6.66
C LEU A 45 1.77 9.55 7.40
N GLY A 46 1.21 10.65 6.90
CA GLY A 46 1.29 11.96 7.55
C GLY A 46 0.58 11.99 8.90
N TYR A 47 -0.60 11.39 9.01
CA TYR A 47 -1.31 11.26 10.29
C TYR A 47 -0.47 10.49 11.32
N LEU A 48 -0.01 9.29 10.98
CA LEU A 48 0.76 8.45 11.90
C LEU A 48 2.11 9.08 12.25
N TYR A 49 2.76 9.79 11.33
CA TYR A 49 3.98 10.54 11.63
C TYR A 49 3.78 11.56 12.75
N LEU A 50 2.62 12.23 12.80
CA LEU A 50 2.30 13.23 13.80
C LEU A 50 1.76 12.65 15.11
N THR A 51 1.08 11.50 15.07
CA THR A 51 0.34 10.98 16.23
C THR A 51 0.92 9.71 16.85
N ASP A 52 1.53 8.84 16.05
CA ASP A 52 2.03 7.53 16.49
C ASP A 52 3.17 7.00 15.57
N PRO A 53 4.41 7.47 15.79
CA PRO A 53 5.57 7.04 15.00
C PRO A 53 5.86 5.53 15.09
N GLN A 54 5.52 4.89 16.21
CA GLN A 54 5.70 3.44 16.37
C GLN A 54 4.73 2.67 15.49
N ARG A 55 3.48 3.12 15.38
CA ARG A 55 2.50 2.54 14.45
C ARG A 55 2.88 2.81 12.99
N LEU A 56 3.43 3.99 12.68
CA LEU A 56 3.97 4.29 11.35
C LEU A 56 5.02 3.25 10.92
N ASP A 57 5.98 2.94 11.79
CA ASP A 57 7.03 1.94 11.50
C ASP A 57 6.44 0.55 11.22
N LYS A 58 5.43 0.12 12.00
CA LYS A 58 4.72 -1.13 11.78
C LYS A 58 4.01 -1.17 10.41
N VAL A 59 3.33 -0.08 10.05
CA VAL A 59 2.63 0.05 8.76
C VAL A 59 3.63 0.02 7.59
N LEU A 60 4.74 0.76 7.68
CA LEU A 60 5.78 0.77 6.64
C LEU A 60 6.47 -0.59 6.50
N THR A 61 6.74 -1.26 7.61
CA THR A 61 7.28 -2.64 7.61
C THR A 61 6.32 -3.60 6.94
N HIS A 62 5.02 -3.51 7.23
CA HIS A 62 4.01 -4.33 6.57
C HIS A 62 3.98 -4.09 5.05
N ILE A 63 3.99 -2.83 4.61
CA ILE A 63 4.05 -2.47 3.18
C ILE A 63 5.29 -3.08 2.52
N ARG A 64 6.46 -2.98 3.16
CA ARG A 64 7.70 -3.57 2.66
C ARG A 64 7.57 -5.08 2.49
N ASN A 65 7.02 -5.78 3.48
CA ASN A 65 6.86 -7.25 3.42
C ASN A 65 5.94 -7.68 2.29
N VAL A 66 4.80 -7.00 2.11
CA VAL A 66 3.87 -7.28 1.00
C VAL A 66 4.55 -7.04 -0.35
N SER A 67 5.34 -5.96 -0.48
CA SER A 67 6.09 -5.68 -1.72
C SER A 67 7.09 -6.77 -2.11
N GLN A 68 7.67 -7.49 -1.14
CA GLN A 68 8.63 -8.57 -1.41
C GLN A 68 7.96 -9.91 -1.75
N MET A 69 6.74 -10.17 -1.26
CA MET A 69 5.99 -11.40 -1.60
C MET A 69 5.51 -11.42 -3.07
N ASN A 70 5.40 -10.26 -3.71
CA ASN A 70 5.03 -10.15 -5.12
C ASN A 70 6.23 -10.32 -6.09
N VAL A 71 7.44 -10.53 -5.56
CA VAL A 71 8.67 -10.81 -6.32
C VAL A 71 9.15 -12.21 -5.96
N THR A 72 8.45 -13.24 -6.45
CA THR A 72 8.98 -14.62 -6.45
C THR A 72 9.42 -14.97 -7.88
N PRO A 73 10.66 -15.43 -8.11
CA PRO A 73 11.08 -15.87 -9.44
C PRO A 73 10.31 -17.13 -9.84
N LEU A 74 9.57 -17.05 -10.95
CA LEU A 74 9.20 -18.23 -11.73
C LEU A 74 10.43 -18.70 -12.53
N THR A 75 11.47 -19.20 -11.86
CA THR A 75 12.53 -19.95 -12.54
C THR A 75 13.07 -21.02 -11.59
N ASN A 76 12.47 -22.20 -11.66
CA ASN A 76 13.17 -23.46 -11.88
C ASN A 76 12.09 -24.51 -12.15
N SER A 77 11.58 -24.50 -13.39
CA SER A 77 11.13 -25.74 -14.00
C SER A 77 12.35 -26.65 -14.05
N SER A 78 12.34 -27.68 -13.20
CA SER A 78 13.18 -28.85 -13.33
C SER A 78 13.01 -29.43 -14.74
N SER A 79 13.86 -28.97 -15.65
CA SER A 79 14.09 -29.53 -16.98
C SER A 79 15.60 -29.67 -17.18
N GLU A 80 16.28 -30.30 -16.23
CA GLU A 80 17.50 -31.04 -16.55
C GLU A 80 17.10 -32.51 -16.62
N GLU A 81 16.82 -32.88 -17.86
CA GLU A 81 16.60 -34.22 -18.38
C GLU A 81 17.75 -35.11 -17.93
N ARG A 82 17.42 -36.00 -16.98
CA ARG A 82 18.24 -37.16 -16.64
C ARG A 82 17.99 -38.22 -17.70
N VAL A 83 19.09 -38.78 -18.20
CA VAL A 83 19.26 -40.01 -19.01
C VAL A 83 19.14 -39.84 -20.52
#